data_AF-A0A2V8EUG0-F1
#
_entry.id   AF-A0A2V8EUG0-F1
#
_cell.length_a   1.000
_cell.length_b   1.000
_cell.length_c   1.000
_cell.angle_alpha   90.00
_cell.angle_beta   90.00
_cell.angle_gamma   90.00
#
_symmetry.space_group_name_H-M   'P 1'
#
loop_
_entity.id
_entity.type
_entity.pdbx_description
1 polymer ?
#
loop_
_entity_poly.entity_id
_entity_poly.type
_entity_poly.pdbx_seq_one_letter_code
_entity_poly.pdbx_strand_id
1 'polypeptide(L)'
;MWDGANPKVYLHDEIATDKRDPTVNANGPIYGALEASADYMPVVDPTRNSASQVQLQVRDPKTPSEADTPPAQPSPYWGTEAIWTSRANAHSFAMDRQGRVWIAARIRPNQTAAFCQP
;
A
#
# COMPACT_ATOMS: atom_id res chain seq x y z
N MET A 1 7.40 -20.46 2.74
CA MET A 1 6.29 -19.54 2.44
C MET A 1 6.71 -18.18 2.96
N TRP A 2 6.64 -17.13 2.14
CA TRP A 2 6.96 -15.77 2.59
C TRP A 2 5.78 -15.17 3.32
N ASP A 3 6.00 -14.60 4.49
CA ASP A 3 5.05 -13.69 5.10
C ASP A 3 5.49 -12.27 4.76
N GLY A 4 4.96 -11.75 3.64
CA GLY A 4 5.27 -10.40 3.18
C GLY A 4 4.58 -9.31 4.01
N ALA A 5 3.65 -9.68 4.89
CA ALA A 5 2.71 -8.76 5.52
C ALA A 5 2.35 -9.24 6.95
N ASN A 6 1.15 -8.92 7.43
CA ASN A 6 0.63 -9.46 8.69
C ASN A 6 -0.85 -9.87 8.53
N PRO A 7 -1.44 -10.64 9.45
CA PRO A 7 -2.81 -11.17 9.29
C PRO A 7 -3.94 -10.14 9.17
N LYS A 8 -3.65 -8.85 9.45
CA LYS A 8 -4.61 -7.75 9.47
C LYS A 8 -4.50 -6.82 8.25
N VAL A 9 -3.54 -7.05 7.37
CA VAL A 9 -3.35 -6.24 6.16
C VAL A 9 -3.72 -7.01 4.90
N TYR A 10 -4.09 -6.25 3.88
CA TYR A 10 -4.53 -6.75 2.58
C TYR A 10 -3.57 -6.24 1.51
N LEU A 11 -3.12 -7.14 0.61
CA LEU A 11 -2.29 -6.80 -0.54
C LEU A 11 -3.19 -6.51 -1.75
N HIS A 12 -3.13 -5.28 -2.26
CA HIS A 12 -3.95 -4.79 -3.36
C HIS A 12 -3.23 -4.88 -4.71
N ASP A 13 -2.10 -4.18 -4.84
CA ASP A 13 -1.30 -4.10 -6.07
C ASP A 13 0.09 -4.70 -5.86
N GLU A 14 0.73 -5.05 -6.97
CA GLU A 14 2.13 -5.46 -7.00
C GLU A 14 2.80 -5.11 -8.33
N ILE A 15 4.11 -4.86 -8.28
CA ILE A 15 4.96 -4.69 -9.46
C ILE A 15 6.21 -5.56 -9.33
N ALA A 16 6.46 -6.35 -10.38
CA ALA A 16 7.63 -7.22 -10.46
C ALA A 16 8.69 -6.70 -11.43
N THR A 17 8.34 -5.86 -12.41
CA THR A 17 9.28 -5.37 -13.45
C THR A 17 8.66 -4.20 -14.24
N ASP A 18 9.43 -3.57 -15.13
CA ASP A 18 8.88 -2.58 -16.08
C ASP A 18 7.94 -3.27 -17.07
N LYS A 19 6.70 -2.76 -17.20
CA LYS A 19 5.69 -3.30 -18.12
C LYS A 19 6.14 -3.32 -19.58
N ARG A 20 7.12 -2.50 -19.96
CA ARG A 20 7.64 -2.38 -21.33
C ARG A 20 8.83 -3.30 -21.62
N ASP A 21 9.53 -3.74 -20.58
CA ASP A 21 10.69 -4.62 -20.67
C ASP A 21 10.79 -5.48 -19.40
N PRO A 22 10.40 -6.77 -19.47
CA PRO A 22 10.37 -7.61 -18.29
C PRO A 22 11.77 -7.94 -17.75
N THR A 23 12.84 -7.68 -18.50
CA THR A 23 14.21 -7.99 -18.08
C THR A 23 14.80 -6.97 -17.10
N VAL A 24 14.18 -5.80 -16.96
CA VAL A 24 14.63 -4.70 -16.08
C VAL A 24 14.83 -5.17 -14.62
N ASN A 25 13.96 -6.05 -14.12
CA ASN A 25 14.03 -6.60 -12.77
C ASN A 25 14.07 -8.13 -12.79
N ALA A 26 14.80 -8.71 -13.75
CA ALA A 26 14.95 -10.17 -13.86
C ALA A 26 15.50 -10.75 -12.53
N ASN A 27 14.77 -11.71 -11.96
CA ASN A 27 15.07 -12.32 -10.66
C ASN A 27 15.14 -11.33 -9.49
N GLY A 28 14.60 -10.12 -9.67
CA GLY A 28 14.57 -9.10 -8.65
C GLY A 28 13.40 -9.24 -7.67
N PRO A 29 13.35 -8.35 -6.67
CA PRO A 29 12.27 -8.34 -5.69
C PRO A 29 10.94 -7.89 -6.31
N ILE A 30 9.85 -8.38 -5.73
CA ILE A 30 8.47 -7.97 -6.01
C ILE A 30 8.05 -6.95 -4.95
N TYR A 31 7.45 -5.85 -5.38
CA TYR A 31 7.05 -4.74 -4.53
C TYR A 31 5.52 -4.65 -4.49
N GLY A 32 4.94 -4.63 -3.29
CA GLY A 32 3.49 -4.66 -3.09
C GLY A 32 2.90 -3.38 -2.50
N ALA A 33 1.60 -3.18 -2.69
CA ALA A 33 0.82 -2.08 -2.13
C ALA A 33 -0.22 -2.61 -1.16
N LEU A 34 -0.28 -2.05 0.03
CA LEU A 34 -1.25 -2.39 1.06
C LEU A 34 -2.39 -1.38 1.10
N GLU A 35 -3.00 -1.09 -0.06
CA GLU A 35 -4.07 -0.07 -0.22
C GLU A 35 -5.08 -0.18 0.94
N ALA A 36 -5.42 0.98 1.50
CA ALA A 36 -6.22 1.18 2.72
C ALA A 36 -5.71 0.54 4.02
N SER A 37 -4.96 -0.55 3.98
CA SER A 37 -4.68 -1.38 5.15
C SER A 37 -3.49 -0.91 5.98
N ALA A 38 -2.35 -0.56 5.38
CA ALA A 38 -1.17 -0.08 6.10
C ALA A 38 -0.23 0.83 5.29
N ASP A 39 0.60 1.62 5.98
CA ASP A 39 1.56 2.58 5.38
C ASP A 39 2.98 2.00 5.25
N TYR A 40 3.11 0.80 4.69
CA TYR A 40 4.40 0.26 4.26
C TYR A 40 4.27 -0.52 2.95
N MET A 41 5.34 -0.53 2.16
CA MET A 41 5.47 -1.34 0.95
C MET A 41 6.13 -2.67 1.32
N PRO A 42 5.41 -3.80 1.31
CA PRO A 42 6.01 -5.11 1.42
C PRO A 42 6.90 -5.41 0.21
N VAL A 43 8.03 -6.07 0.45
CA VAL A 43 8.99 -6.46 -0.57
C VAL A 43 9.33 -7.93 -0.39
N VAL A 44 9.12 -8.73 -1.44
CA VAL A 44 9.46 -10.16 -1.44
C VAL A 44 10.60 -10.40 -2.41
N ASP A 45 11.67 -11.02 -1.92
CA ASP A 45 12.78 -11.48 -2.76
C ASP A 45 12.70 -13.01 -2.89
N PRO A 46 12.22 -13.52 -4.04
CA PRO A 46 12.06 -14.95 -4.24
C PRO A 46 13.40 -15.68 -4.36
N THR A 47 14.46 -15.01 -4.80
CA THR A 47 15.80 -15.62 -4.95
C THR A 47 16.51 -15.81 -3.63
N ARG A 48 16.35 -14.85 -2.71
CA ARG A 48 16.94 -14.90 -1.37
C ARG A 48 16.03 -15.56 -0.34
N ASN A 49 14.82 -15.93 -0.74
CA ASN A 49 13.77 -16.41 0.14
C ASN A 49 13.58 -15.48 1.35
N SER A 50 13.39 -14.18 1.10
CA SER A 50 13.29 -13.17 2.16
C SER A 50 12.15 -12.18 1.92
N ALA A 51 11.64 -11.61 3.00
CA ALA A 51 10.65 -10.55 2.98
C ALA A 51 11.17 -9.35 3.78
N SER A 52 10.87 -8.15 3.31
CA SER A 52 11.20 -6.89 3.99
C SER A 52 10.10 -5.85 3.76
N GLN A 53 10.23 -4.69 4.39
CA GLN A 53 9.24 -3.62 4.30
C GLN A 53 9.94 -2.28 4.13
N VAL A 54 9.38 -1.43 3.27
CA VAL A 54 9.78 -0.04 3.14
C VAL A 54 8.67 0.84 3.72
N GLN A 55 8.96 1.57 4.79
CA GLN A 55 7.99 2.44 5.45
C GLN A 55 7.61 3.61 4.53
N LEU A 56 6.32 3.77 4.28
CA LEU A 56 5.81 4.90 3.51
C LEU A 56 5.67 6.12 4.40
N GLN A 57 5.89 7.30 3.82
CA GLN A 57 5.83 8.56 4.56
C GLN A 57 4.51 9.26 4.29
N VAL A 58 3.81 9.64 5.37
CA VAL A 58 2.62 10.48 5.29
C VAL A 58 3.09 11.93 5.17
N ARG A 59 2.90 12.53 3.99
CA ARG A 59 3.45 13.87 3.69
C ARG A 59 2.81 14.97 4.53
N ASP A 60 1.50 14.96 4.65
CA ASP A 60 0.74 15.91 5.47
C ASP A 60 0.19 15.19 6.70
N PRO A 61 0.64 15.53 7.92
CA PRO A 61 0.15 14.95 9.17
C PRO A 61 -1.33 15.18 9.46
N LYS A 62 -2.05 15.96 8.64
CA LYS A 62 -3.51 16.11 8.72
C LYS A 62 -4.28 15.12 7.82
N THR A 63 -3.59 14.35 6.98
CA THR A 63 -4.22 13.36 6.08
C THR A 63 -5.00 12.32 6.92
N PRO A 64 -6.30 12.12 6.71
CA PRO A 64 -7.07 11.17 7.54
C PRO A 64 -6.57 9.72 7.36
N SER A 65 -6.75 8.92 8.40
CA SER A 65 -6.56 7.47 8.37
C SER A 65 -7.83 6.80 7.85
N GLU A 66 -7.68 5.65 7.19
CA GLU A 66 -8.83 4.80 6.88
C GLU A 66 -9.57 4.34 8.15
N ALA A 67 -8.89 4.31 9.31
CA ALA A 67 -9.54 4.05 10.60
C ALA A 67 -10.53 5.14 11.04
N ASP A 68 -10.44 6.36 10.47
CA ASP A 68 -11.37 7.46 10.75
C ASP A 68 -12.76 7.22 10.13
N THR A 69 -12.86 6.27 9.19
CA THR A 69 -14.12 5.83 8.58
C THR A 69 -14.33 4.34 8.88
N PRO A 70 -14.73 3.98 10.12
CA PRO A 70 -14.83 2.58 10.50
C PRO A 70 -15.90 1.84 9.70
N PRO A 71 -15.77 0.52 9.54
CA PRO A 71 -16.80 -0.31 8.93
C PRO A 71 -18.18 -0.09 9.58
N ALA A 72 -19.23 -0.09 8.76
CA ALA A 72 -20.59 0.12 9.24
C ALA A 72 -21.10 -1.00 10.18
N GLN A 73 -20.46 -2.16 10.16
CA GLN A 73 -20.76 -3.32 11.01
C GLN A 73 -19.47 -4.00 11.49
N PRO A 74 -19.48 -4.68 12.66
CA PRO A 74 -18.31 -5.41 13.16
C PRO A 74 -17.86 -6.54 12.23
N SER A 75 -16.54 -6.76 12.17
CA SER A 75 -15.94 -7.92 11.52
C SER A 75 -16.29 -9.21 12.28
N PRO A 76 -16.60 -10.31 11.58
CA PRO A 76 -16.78 -11.61 12.23
C PRO A 76 -15.49 -12.20 12.83
N TYR A 77 -14.32 -11.67 12.45
CA TYR A 77 -13.01 -12.14 12.93
C TYR A 77 -12.36 -11.18 13.93
N TRP A 78 -12.52 -9.87 13.70
CA TRP A 78 -11.82 -8.82 14.43
C TRP A 78 -12.75 -7.92 15.26
N GLY A 79 -14.06 -8.22 15.28
CA GLY A 79 -15.05 -7.44 16.00
C GLY A 79 -15.08 -5.99 15.54
N THR A 80 -15.05 -5.06 16.49
CA THR A 80 -15.08 -3.61 16.24
C THR A 80 -13.68 -3.00 16.03
N GLU A 81 -12.63 -3.81 15.94
CA GLU A 81 -11.26 -3.31 15.75
C GLU A 81 -11.08 -2.72 14.34
N ALA A 82 -10.65 -1.46 14.25
CA ALA A 82 -10.24 -0.83 12.99
C ALA A 82 -8.83 -1.33 12.59
N ILE A 83 -8.78 -2.44 11.87
CA ILE A 83 -7.52 -3.10 11.48
C ILE A 83 -6.82 -2.42 10.29
N TRP A 84 -7.54 -1.63 9.51
CA TRP A 84 -7.00 -0.88 8.38
C TRP A 84 -6.77 0.57 8.80
N THR A 85 -5.53 1.01 8.69
CA THR A 85 -5.06 2.25 9.32
C THR A 85 -4.26 3.15 8.39
N SER A 86 -4.14 2.79 7.11
CA SER A 86 -3.35 3.55 6.15
C SER A 86 -3.80 5.01 6.07
N ARG A 87 -2.85 5.92 5.90
CA ARG A 87 -3.08 7.34 5.60
C ARG A 87 -2.56 7.68 4.21
N ALA A 88 -1.45 7.06 3.82
CA ALA A 88 -0.84 7.24 2.50
C ALA A 88 -1.69 6.57 1.41
N ASN A 89 -2.45 5.52 1.75
CA ASN A 89 -3.34 4.79 0.86
C ASN A 89 -2.69 4.54 -0.50
N ALA A 90 -1.54 3.85 -0.47
CA ALA A 90 -0.67 3.70 -1.61
C ALA A 90 -1.17 2.62 -2.57
N HIS A 91 -1.12 2.91 -3.87
CA HIS A 91 -1.62 2.07 -4.95
C HIS A 91 -0.89 2.35 -6.29
N SER A 92 -1.27 1.63 -7.35
CA SER A 92 -0.89 1.85 -8.75
C SER A 92 0.61 1.98 -8.98
N PHE A 93 1.31 0.86 -8.79
CA PHE A 93 2.76 0.82 -8.93
C PHE A 93 3.20 0.83 -10.40
N ALA A 94 4.33 1.47 -10.66
CA ALA A 94 5.03 1.39 -11.92
C ALA A 94 6.53 1.20 -11.66
N MET A 95 7.20 0.50 -12.58
CA MET A 95 8.66 0.44 -12.60
C MET A 95 9.15 1.09 -13.89
N ASP A 96 10.20 1.90 -13.79
CA ASP A 96 10.86 2.45 -14.96
C ASP A 96 12.05 1.61 -15.43
N ARG A 97 12.52 1.94 -16.63
CA ARG A 97 13.68 1.32 -17.29
C ARG A 97 15.01 1.43 -16.53
N GLN A 98 15.07 2.18 -15.43
CA GLN A 98 16.21 2.22 -14.51
C GLN A 98 16.00 1.31 -13.27
N GLY A 99 14.90 0.55 -13.21
CA GLY A 99 14.53 -0.29 -12.08
C GLY A 99 13.97 0.49 -10.89
N ARG A 100 13.61 1.77 -11.05
CA ARG A 100 13.02 2.56 -9.96
C ARG A 100 11.53 2.26 -9.86
N VAL A 101 11.07 2.06 -8.63
CA VAL A 101 9.65 1.83 -8.32
C VAL A 101 8.98 3.18 -8.01
N TRP A 102 7.85 3.42 -8.67
CA TRP A 102 7.00 4.60 -8.53
C TRP A 102 5.64 4.16 -7.97
N ILE A 103 5.14 4.91 -7.00
CA ILE A 103 3.94 4.57 -6.24
C ILE A 103 3.04 5.80 -6.18
N ALA A 104 1.75 5.64 -6.46
CA ALA A 104 0.77 6.68 -6.20
C ALA A 104 0.34 6.61 -4.73
N ALA A 105 0.29 7.76 -4.07
CA ALA A 105 -0.12 7.85 -2.67
C ALA A 105 -0.90 9.14 -2.42
N ARG A 106 -1.82 9.10 -1.46
CA ARG A 106 -2.46 10.27 -0.88
C ARG A 106 -1.42 11.12 -0.15
N ILE A 107 -1.45 12.42 -0.42
CA ILE A 107 -0.42 13.37 0.06
C ILE A 107 -0.97 14.51 0.93
N ARG A 108 -2.30 14.57 1.11
CA ARG A 108 -3.05 15.60 1.85
C ARG A 108 -4.52 15.16 2.05
N PRO A 109 -5.28 15.82 2.93
CA PRO A 109 -6.74 15.66 3.02
C PRO A 109 -7.45 15.91 1.69
N ASN A 110 -8.58 15.23 1.48
CA ASN A 110 -9.46 15.49 0.35
C ASN A 110 -10.08 16.89 0.47
N GLN A 111 -10.13 17.62 -0.64
CA GLN A 111 -10.84 18.90 -0.72
C GLN A 111 -12.25 18.64 -1.24
N THR A 112 -13.24 18.61 -0.34
CA THR A 112 -14.65 18.54 -0.73
C THR A 112 -15.09 19.89 -1.29
N ALA A 113 -15.54 19.91 -2.55
CA ALA A 113 -16.04 21.13 -3.18
C ALA A 113 -17.23 21.71 -2.40
N ALA A 114 -17.39 23.04 -2.40
CA ALA A 114 -18.38 23.72 -1.56
C ALA A 114 -19.82 23.24 -1.77
N PHE A 115 -20.19 22.91 -3.01
CA PHE A 115 -21.53 22.40 -3.33
C PHE A 115 -21.80 20.96 -2.86
N CYS A 116 -20.75 20.22 -2.43
CA CYS A 116 -20.84 18.86 -1.87
C CYS A 116 -20.68 18.83 -0.34
N GLN A 117 -20.55 20.00 0.31
CA GLN A 117 -20.50 20.06 1.77
C GLN A 117 -21.93 20.01 2.32
N PRO A 118 -22.17 19.28 3.43
CA PRO A 118 -23.50 19.13 4.02
C PRO A 118 -24.09 20.44 4.56
#